data_AF-A0A1U6IRB4-F1
#
_entry.id   AF-A0A1U6IRB4-F1
#
_cell.length_a   1.000
_cell.length_b   1.000
_cell.length_c   1.000
_cell.angle_alpha   90.00
_cell.angle_beta   90.00
_cell.angle_gamma   90.00
#
_symmetry.space_group_name_H-M   'P 1'
#
loop_
_entity.id
_entity.type
_entity.pdbx_description
1 polymer ?
#
loop_
_entity_poly.entity_id
_entity_poly.type
_entity_poly.pdbx_seq_one_letter_code
_entity_poly.pdbx_strand_id
1 'polypeptide(L)'
;MSAMPEFPVVLTSLQHRCRSAEGSLTGVCVLPDPTGSSRQALGKWDLSDLASAETQALPLSDDGNGPEQSDGIECPGACIAEGSSIEREGWADHVSKDHATHAGFWKQAGTVKTESLVFLGYFSILSGKKLFKETTEFHFKDEGWFGKDTANIGVDKLTHAFDTYLLAEFLHSRIHRRSNASEGDALTAAMLASGLMIFNEFSDGIEPDSGWSVQDVAMNLAGAGFSVLRNTVPGLKEKVSFKIEIVPNGHIYSYEGKPHYEQQRFMFSIKGAGFKRFNHSPLRFLDLQVGYYASDFLNKDREAGIEPKRHVFVGVGLNVGELLFGNSESGFAKAAYSALDYVQLPYTSIRYDTTGRFGT
;
A
#
# COMPACT_ATOMS: atom_id res chain seq x y z
N MET A 1 -9.36 11.04 20.82
CA MET A 1 -9.09 10.50 19.47
C MET A 1 -7.72 10.89 18.94
N SER A 2 -6.70 10.11 19.27
CA SER A 2 -5.37 10.24 18.68
C SER A 2 -5.23 9.27 17.51
N ALA A 3 -5.14 9.79 16.29
CA ALA A 3 -4.62 9.06 15.13
C ALA A 3 -3.19 8.56 15.41
N MET A 4 -2.75 7.49 14.74
CA MET A 4 -1.35 7.06 14.85
C MET A 4 -0.43 8.13 14.26
N PRO A 5 0.56 8.69 15.01
CA PRO A 5 1.68 9.34 14.35
C PRO A 5 2.47 8.31 13.53
N GLU A 6 2.66 8.60 12.23
CA GLU A 6 3.17 7.67 11.22
C GLU A 6 4.49 6.97 11.60
N PHE A 7 4.63 5.73 11.11
CA PHE A 7 5.84 4.92 11.26
C PHE A 7 7.04 5.57 10.57
N PRO A 8 8.19 5.73 11.24
CA PRO A 8 9.43 5.93 10.51
C PRO A 8 9.69 4.70 9.64
N VAL A 9 9.93 4.91 8.35
CA VAL A 9 10.38 3.85 7.43
C VAL A 9 11.75 3.35 7.94
N VAL A 10 11.73 2.30 8.75
CA VAL A 10 12.96 1.63 9.21
C VAL A 10 13.50 0.80 8.04
N LEU A 11 14.38 1.41 7.26
CA LEU A 11 15.24 0.72 6.29
C LEU A 11 16.14 -0.26 7.04
N THR A 12 15.70 -1.52 7.14
CA THR A 12 16.56 -2.61 7.59
C THR A 12 17.46 -3.04 6.44
N SER A 13 18.76 -2.86 6.64
CA SER A 13 19.82 -3.42 5.79
C SER A 13 19.63 -4.93 5.62
N LEU A 14 19.29 -5.37 4.41
CA LEU A 14 19.31 -6.77 4.01
C LEU A 14 20.75 -7.15 3.69
N GLN A 15 21.51 -7.63 4.68
CA GLN A 15 22.69 -8.45 4.42
C GLN A 15 22.24 -9.86 4.05
N HIS A 16 22.21 -10.15 2.74
CA HIS A 16 22.07 -11.53 2.28
C HIS A 16 23.37 -12.30 2.55
N ARG A 17 23.33 -13.26 3.47
CA ARG A 17 24.29 -14.37 3.50
C ARG A 17 23.79 -15.46 2.56
N CYS A 18 24.46 -15.65 1.42
CA CYS A 18 24.36 -16.90 0.68
C CYS A 18 25.13 -17.97 1.46
N ARG A 19 24.44 -19.03 1.89
CA ARG A 19 25.09 -20.31 2.23
C ARG A 19 24.88 -21.23 1.04
N SER A 20 25.97 -21.57 0.35
CA SER A 20 26.00 -22.75 -0.51
C SER A 20 26.04 -23.99 0.38
N ALA A 21 25.18 -24.95 0.11
CA ALA A 21 25.44 -26.33 0.49
C ALA A 21 26.65 -26.81 -0.32
N GLU A 22 27.51 -27.60 0.32
CA GLU A 22 28.63 -28.35 -0.26
C GLU A 22 29.90 -27.55 -0.62
N GLY A 23 30.90 -27.72 0.27
CA GLY A 23 32.30 -28.03 -0.05
C GLY A 23 33.05 -27.21 -1.10
N SER A 24 33.90 -26.30 -0.62
CA SER A 24 35.21 -25.91 -1.20
C SER A 24 35.26 -25.55 -2.69
N LEU A 25 35.43 -24.26 -2.99
CA LEU A 25 36.59 -23.73 -3.73
C LEU A 25 36.55 -22.19 -3.76
N THR A 26 37.71 -21.58 -3.52
CA THR A 26 37.98 -20.15 -3.66
C THR A 26 37.89 -19.72 -5.11
N GLY A 27 36.98 -18.79 -5.44
CA GLY A 27 36.90 -18.12 -6.73
C GLY A 27 36.47 -16.67 -6.55
N VAL A 28 37.33 -15.73 -6.93
CA VAL A 28 37.05 -14.29 -6.96
C VAL A 28 36.29 -13.98 -8.25
N CYS A 29 35.05 -13.50 -8.17
CA CYS A 29 34.35 -12.94 -9.32
C CYS A 29 34.86 -11.51 -9.58
N VAL A 30 35.57 -11.32 -10.70
CA VAL A 30 35.96 -10.02 -11.22
C VAL A 30 34.81 -9.48 -12.09
N LEU A 31 34.32 -8.28 -11.76
CA LEU A 31 33.39 -7.52 -12.60
C LEU A 31 34.15 -6.86 -13.78
N PRO A 32 33.58 -6.75 -14.99
CA PRO A 32 34.15 -5.92 -16.03
C PRO A 32 33.92 -4.42 -15.74
N ASP A 33 34.98 -3.64 -15.94
CA ASP A 33 35.07 -2.19 -15.80
C ASP A 33 34.26 -1.45 -16.90
N PRO A 34 33.39 -0.46 -16.59
CA PRO A 34 32.68 0.31 -17.60
C PRO A 34 33.43 1.60 -17.90
N THR A 35 34.51 1.51 -18.68
CA THR A 35 35.13 2.69 -19.31
C THR A 35 35.18 2.52 -20.84
N GLY A 36 34.05 2.80 -21.49
CA GLY A 36 33.93 2.83 -22.95
C GLY A 36 33.14 4.07 -23.38
N SER A 37 33.87 5.12 -23.75
CA SER A 37 33.31 6.38 -24.25
C SER A 37 32.60 6.21 -25.59
N SER A 38 31.42 6.81 -25.76
CA SER A 38 31.02 7.38 -27.04
C SER A 38 30.12 8.60 -26.82
N ARG A 39 30.71 9.78 -27.01
CA ARG A 39 29.98 11.01 -27.35
C ARG A 39 29.84 11.04 -28.87
N GLN A 40 28.63 11.27 -29.36
CA GLN A 40 28.17 11.78 -30.68
C GLN A 40 26.83 11.07 -31.00
N ALA A 41 25.74 11.70 -31.45
CA ALA A 41 25.51 13.04 -31.93
C ALA A 41 24.03 13.41 -31.67
N LEU A 42 23.79 14.67 -31.28
CA LEU A 42 22.47 15.30 -31.35
C LEU A 42 22.22 15.73 -32.80
N GLY A 43 21.24 15.12 -33.45
CA GLY A 43 20.83 15.44 -34.82
C GLY A 43 19.33 15.22 -35.00
N LYS A 44 18.67 16.26 -35.54
CA LYS A 44 17.26 16.40 -35.93
C LYS A 44 16.52 15.09 -36.28
N TRP A 45 15.36 14.91 -35.66
CA TRP A 45 14.36 13.91 -36.06
C TRP A 45 13.44 14.51 -37.13
N ASP A 46 13.36 13.86 -38.29
CA ASP A 46 12.43 14.16 -39.39
C ASP A 46 11.33 13.08 -39.40
N LEU A 47 10.08 13.51 -39.55
CA LEU A 47 8.87 12.66 -39.47
C LEU A 47 8.51 11.99 -40.81
N SER A 48 9.39 12.04 -41.81
CA SER A 48 9.22 11.38 -43.11
C SER A 48 9.72 9.92 -43.16
N ASP A 49 10.40 9.43 -42.12
CA ASP A 49 10.93 8.05 -42.06
C ASP A 49 9.90 6.98 -41.60
N LEU A 50 8.63 7.37 -41.37
CA LEU A 50 7.57 6.45 -40.91
C LEU A 50 6.73 5.81 -42.02
N ALA A 51 7.18 5.88 -43.27
CA ALA A 51 6.46 5.28 -44.39
C ALA A 51 7.39 4.47 -45.28
N SER A 52 7.83 3.29 -44.78
CA SER A 52 8.12 2.08 -45.57
C SER A 52 8.77 1.02 -44.68
N ALA A 53 8.01 0.00 -44.27
CA ALA A 53 8.59 -1.28 -43.89
C ALA A 53 7.59 -2.38 -44.28
N GLU A 54 7.78 -2.86 -45.50
CA GLU A 54 7.11 -4.01 -46.09
C GLU A 54 7.33 -5.27 -45.26
N THR A 55 6.30 -6.11 -45.28
CA THR A 55 6.23 -7.46 -44.73
C THR A 55 7.35 -8.34 -45.29
N GLN A 56 8.17 -8.91 -44.41
CA GLN A 56 9.01 -10.08 -44.75
C GLN A 56 8.64 -11.24 -43.82
N ALA A 57 7.99 -12.24 -44.41
CA ALA A 57 7.74 -13.55 -43.81
C ALA A 57 9.01 -14.41 -43.91
N LEU A 58 9.36 -15.08 -42.82
CA LEU A 58 10.44 -16.08 -42.77
C LEU A 58 9.87 -17.48 -43.09
N PRO A 59 10.62 -18.34 -43.80
CA PRO A 59 10.11 -19.63 -44.26
C PRO A 59 10.19 -20.71 -43.17
N LEU A 60 9.18 -21.59 -43.17
CA LEU A 60 9.15 -22.86 -42.44
C LEU A 60 10.00 -23.90 -43.19
N SER A 61 10.97 -24.50 -42.50
CA SER A 61 11.63 -25.73 -42.95
C SER A 61 11.20 -26.89 -42.05
N ASP A 62 10.47 -27.81 -42.66
CA ASP A 62 10.05 -29.12 -42.20
C ASP A 62 11.16 -30.12 -42.53
N ASP A 63 11.68 -30.83 -41.54
CA ASP A 63 12.53 -32.02 -41.75
C ASP A 63 12.30 -32.99 -40.59
N GLY A 64 11.48 -34.01 -40.86
CA GLY A 64 11.25 -35.14 -39.98
C GLY A 64 12.40 -36.16 -40.03
N ASN A 65 12.78 -36.67 -38.85
CA ASN A 65 13.25 -38.04 -38.64
C ASN A 65 13.36 -38.33 -37.14
N GLY A 66 12.53 -39.25 -36.62
CA GLY A 66 12.92 -40.10 -35.48
C GLY A 66 13.89 -41.19 -35.96
N PRO A 67 14.43 -42.08 -35.10
CA PRO A 67 13.79 -42.62 -33.89
C PRO A 67 14.73 -42.76 -32.67
N GLU A 68 14.18 -42.96 -31.47
CA GLU A 68 14.54 -44.10 -30.58
C GLU A 68 13.78 -44.03 -29.25
N GLN A 69 13.29 -45.20 -28.87
CA GLN A 69 12.51 -45.49 -27.67
C GLN A 69 13.50 -45.99 -26.61
N SER A 70 13.65 -45.27 -25.50
CA SER A 70 14.37 -45.77 -24.33
C SER A 70 13.51 -45.59 -23.08
N ASP A 71 13.02 -46.73 -22.59
CA ASP A 71 12.71 -47.15 -21.23
C ASP A 71 12.38 -46.09 -20.16
N GLY A 72 11.22 -46.33 -19.54
CA GLY A 72 10.61 -45.49 -18.53
C GLY A 72 11.41 -45.40 -17.22
N ILE A 73 11.42 -44.17 -16.69
CA ILE A 73 11.58 -43.89 -15.28
C ILE A 73 10.28 -43.20 -14.84
N GLU A 74 9.45 -43.93 -14.10
CA GLU A 74 8.31 -43.37 -13.37
C GLU A 74 8.85 -42.39 -12.30
N CYS A 75 8.59 -41.10 -12.47
CA CYS A 75 8.74 -40.10 -11.40
C CYS A 75 7.40 -39.95 -10.66
N PRO A 76 7.29 -40.40 -9.39
CA PRO A 76 6.14 -40.06 -8.55
C PRO A 76 6.37 -38.65 -8.00
N GLY A 77 5.96 -37.66 -8.76
CA GLY A 77 6.07 -36.24 -8.40
C GLY A 77 6.11 -35.40 -9.66
N ALA A 78 5.22 -34.41 -9.75
CA ALA A 78 5.04 -33.57 -10.92
C ALA A 78 6.40 -33.05 -11.45
N CYS A 79 6.81 -33.55 -12.62
CA CYS A 79 7.85 -32.93 -13.41
C CYS A 79 7.33 -31.55 -13.85
N ILE A 80 7.76 -30.49 -13.17
CA ILE A 80 7.57 -29.13 -13.67
C ILE A 80 8.40 -29.05 -14.94
N ALA A 81 7.72 -28.89 -16.09
CA ALA A 81 8.37 -28.74 -17.37
C ALA A 81 9.31 -27.52 -17.33
N GLU A 82 10.60 -27.75 -17.53
CA GLU A 82 11.58 -26.70 -17.85
C GLU A 82 11.11 -25.99 -19.13
N GLY A 83 10.56 -24.79 -18.97
CA GLY A 83 10.03 -24.01 -20.09
C GLY A 83 8.77 -23.20 -19.79
N SER A 84 8.14 -23.33 -18.61
CA SER A 84 7.18 -22.32 -18.21
C SER A 84 7.96 -21.03 -17.87
N SER A 85 7.81 -20.02 -18.73
CA SER A 85 8.07 -18.65 -18.31
C SER A 85 7.37 -18.48 -16.96
N ILE A 86 8.12 -18.18 -15.91
CA ILE A 86 7.54 -17.76 -14.62
C ILE A 86 6.77 -16.48 -14.95
N GLU A 87 5.50 -16.61 -15.33
CA GLU A 87 4.53 -15.54 -15.15
C GLU A 87 4.67 -15.21 -13.67
N ARG A 88 5.11 -13.97 -13.38
CA ARG A 88 5.27 -13.54 -11.98
C ARG A 88 3.97 -13.88 -11.28
N GLU A 89 4.03 -14.79 -10.30
CA GLU A 89 2.90 -15.06 -9.41
C GLU A 89 2.34 -13.71 -8.99
N GLY A 90 1.08 -13.46 -9.31
CA GLY A 90 0.37 -12.26 -8.92
C GLY A 90 0.43 -12.14 -7.41
N TRP A 91 0.48 -10.91 -6.88
CA TRP A 91 0.55 -10.71 -5.43
C TRP A 91 -0.63 -11.36 -4.66
N ALA A 92 -1.75 -11.61 -5.34
CA ALA A 92 -2.92 -12.30 -4.80
C ALA A 92 -2.91 -13.82 -5.05
N ASP A 93 -1.84 -14.38 -5.59
CA ASP A 93 -1.72 -15.82 -5.82
C ASP A 93 -1.27 -16.47 -4.50
N HIS A 94 -2.20 -17.21 -3.90
CA HIS A 94 -2.01 -17.84 -2.59
C HIS A 94 -1.83 -19.34 -2.72
N VAL A 95 -0.91 -19.89 -1.93
CA VAL A 95 -0.75 -21.34 -1.76
C VAL A 95 -1.94 -21.87 -0.97
N SER A 96 -2.72 -22.75 -1.61
CA SER A 96 -3.89 -23.39 -1.02
C SER A 96 -3.59 -24.02 0.34
N LYS A 97 -4.59 -24.06 1.24
CA LYS A 97 -4.45 -24.63 2.59
C LYS A 97 -3.81 -26.02 2.64
N ASP A 98 -4.08 -26.89 1.67
CA ASP A 98 -3.57 -28.26 1.63
C ASP A 98 -2.04 -28.33 1.42
N HIS A 99 -1.47 -27.29 0.82
CA HIS A 99 -0.04 -27.17 0.51
C HIS A 99 0.65 -26.08 1.33
N ALA A 100 -0.10 -25.34 2.14
CA ALA A 100 0.38 -24.19 2.90
C ALA A 100 1.27 -24.61 4.07
N THR A 101 2.50 -24.05 4.12
CA THR A 101 3.43 -24.27 5.25
C THR A 101 2.88 -23.74 6.57
N HIS A 102 2.10 -22.65 6.52
CA HIS A 102 1.49 -22.00 7.68
C HIS A 102 -0.02 -21.88 7.46
N ALA A 103 -0.71 -23.03 7.45
CA ALA A 103 -2.17 -23.05 7.39
C ALA A 103 -2.80 -22.54 8.70
N GLY A 104 -3.63 -21.50 8.59
CA GLY A 104 -4.50 -20.99 9.66
C GLY A 104 -3.92 -19.85 10.49
N PHE A 105 -4.83 -19.16 11.18
CA PHE A 105 -4.59 -17.90 11.89
C PHE A 105 -3.39 -17.95 12.85
N TRP A 106 -3.34 -18.92 13.76
CA TRP A 106 -2.32 -18.95 14.81
C TRP A 106 -0.90 -19.15 14.26
N LYS A 107 -0.73 -20.01 13.24
CA LYS A 107 0.56 -20.22 12.60
C LYS A 107 1.02 -18.96 11.86
N GLN A 108 0.11 -18.33 11.12
CA GLN A 108 0.37 -17.10 10.38
C GLN A 108 0.68 -15.92 11.30
N ALA A 109 -0.13 -15.70 12.35
CA ALA A 109 0.10 -14.68 13.36
C ALA A 109 1.43 -14.89 14.11
N GLY A 110 1.80 -16.16 14.35
CA GLY A 110 3.09 -16.52 14.92
C GLY A 110 4.29 -16.03 14.11
N THR A 111 4.14 -15.86 12.79
CA THR A 111 5.21 -15.35 11.93
C THR A 111 5.52 -13.88 12.14
N VAL A 112 4.61 -13.09 12.72
CA VAL A 112 4.77 -11.63 12.95
C VAL A 112 4.75 -11.25 14.43
N LYS A 113 5.09 -12.19 15.32
CA LYS A 113 5.07 -11.97 16.78
C LYS A 113 5.83 -10.72 17.21
N THR A 114 7.02 -10.48 16.66
CA THR A 114 7.84 -9.32 17.01
C THR A 114 7.17 -8.02 16.59
N GLU A 115 6.72 -7.93 15.34
CA GLU A 115 6.01 -6.76 14.82
C GLU A 115 4.73 -6.49 15.63
N SER A 116 3.92 -7.51 15.92
CA SER A 116 2.72 -7.38 16.75
C SER A 116 3.02 -6.89 18.17
N LEU A 117 4.11 -7.36 18.80
CA LEU A 117 4.52 -6.89 20.14
C LEU A 117 5.00 -5.44 20.10
N VAL A 118 5.72 -5.03 19.05
CA VAL A 118 6.13 -3.63 18.86
C VAL A 118 4.91 -2.73 18.72
N PHE A 119 3.95 -3.09 17.88
CA PHE A 119 2.71 -2.29 17.75
C PHE A 119 1.90 -2.28 19.04
N LEU A 120 1.75 -3.43 19.71
CA LEU A 120 1.06 -3.48 21.00
C LEU A 120 1.74 -2.59 22.04
N GLY A 121 3.07 -2.61 22.11
CA GLY A 121 3.84 -1.73 22.99
C GLY A 121 3.66 -0.25 22.65
N TYR A 122 3.70 0.09 21.35
CA TYR A 122 3.45 1.44 20.86
C TYR A 122 2.06 1.95 21.25
N PHE A 123 1.00 1.19 20.95
CA PHE A 123 -0.36 1.56 21.35
C PHE A 123 -0.51 1.60 22.86
N SER A 124 0.11 0.70 23.61
CA SER A 124 0.10 0.76 25.08
C SER A 124 0.74 2.03 25.62
N ILE A 125 1.80 2.56 24.97
CA ILE A 125 2.40 3.85 25.33
C ILE A 125 1.43 4.99 25.02
N LEU A 126 0.79 4.99 23.85
CA LEU A 126 -0.19 6.00 23.49
C LEU A 126 -1.40 6.00 24.43
N SER A 127 -2.00 4.84 24.66
CA SER A 127 -3.09 4.63 25.61
C SER A 127 -2.66 4.98 27.03
N GLY A 128 -1.45 4.59 27.44
CA GLY A 128 -0.90 4.85 28.77
C GLY A 128 -0.69 6.33 29.06
N LYS A 129 -0.33 7.14 28.04
CA LYS A 129 -0.26 8.60 28.18
C LYS A 129 -1.60 9.23 28.60
N LYS A 130 -2.73 8.62 28.21
CA LYS A 130 -4.08 9.10 28.55
C LYS A 130 -4.37 8.94 30.05
N LEU A 131 -3.79 7.92 30.71
CA LEU A 131 -3.93 7.70 32.15
C LEU A 131 -3.27 8.78 33.03
N PHE A 132 -2.41 9.63 32.44
CA PHE A 132 -1.79 10.76 33.14
C PHE A 132 -2.55 12.08 32.94
N LYS A 133 -3.68 12.04 32.23
CA LYS A 133 -4.62 13.16 32.09
C LYS A 133 -5.84 12.91 33.00
N GLU A 134 -6.77 13.86 33.06
CA GLU A 134 -8.06 13.60 33.68
C GLU A 134 -8.76 12.43 32.95
N THR A 135 -9.23 11.46 33.72
CA THR A 135 -9.91 10.26 33.20
C THR A 135 -11.31 10.17 33.77
N THR A 136 -12.23 9.59 33.01
CA THR A 136 -13.57 9.25 33.46
C THR A 136 -13.76 7.74 33.55
N GLU A 137 -14.91 7.31 34.08
CA GLU A 137 -15.37 5.94 33.90
C GLU A 137 -15.51 5.61 32.40
N PHE A 138 -15.34 4.32 32.07
CA PHE A 138 -15.47 3.85 30.70
C PHE A 138 -16.86 4.17 30.15
N HIS A 139 -16.92 4.82 29.00
CA HIS A 139 -18.19 5.16 28.37
C HIS A 139 -18.13 5.08 26.84
N PHE A 140 -19.32 4.94 26.27
CA PHE A 140 -19.55 4.93 24.84
C PHE A 140 -19.84 6.36 24.38
N LYS A 141 -19.39 6.71 23.19
CA LYS A 141 -19.69 8.00 22.58
C LYS A 141 -20.15 7.81 21.15
N ASP A 142 -21.30 8.42 20.83
CA ASP A 142 -21.72 8.59 19.45
C ASP A 142 -21.04 9.86 18.92
N GLU A 143 -20.09 9.67 18.00
CA GLU A 143 -19.37 10.77 17.38
C GLU A 143 -19.94 11.18 16.03
N GLY A 144 -20.97 10.47 15.56
CA GLY A 144 -21.54 10.61 14.25
C GLY A 144 -20.62 10.15 13.12
N TRP A 145 -21.03 10.47 11.89
CA TRP A 145 -20.31 10.14 10.66
C TRP A 145 -19.78 11.42 10.00
N PHE A 146 -20.01 11.58 8.70
CA PHE A 146 -19.58 12.73 7.89
C PHE A 146 -20.53 13.94 8.01
N GLY A 147 -21.15 14.14 9.18
CA GLY A 147 -22.02 15.28 9.47
C GLY A 147 -21.22 16.58 9.65
N LYS A 148 -21.82 17.74 9.37
CA LYS A 148 -21.16 19.05 9.64
C LYS A 148 -21.14 19.39 11.13
N ASP A 149 -22.05 18.78 11.87
CA ASP A 149 -22.24 18.89 13.30
C ASP A 149 -21.25 18.02 14.10
N THR A 150 -20.59 17.05 13.46
CA THR A 150 -19.60 16.18 14.15
C THR A 150 -18.29 16.91 14.40
N ALA A 151 -17.53 16.47 15.41
CA ALA A 151 -16.36 17.20 15.88
C ALA A 151 -15.29 17.41 14.79
N ASN A 152 -15.03 16.37 14.00
CA ASN A 152 -14.00 16.33 12.95
C ASN A 152 -14.59 16.16 11.55
N ILE A 153 -15.92 16.35 11.40
CA ILE A 153 -16.62 16.27 10.11
C ILE A 153 -16.36 14.92 9.41
N GLY A 154 -16.16 13.83 10.15
CA GLY A 154 -15.87 12.50 9.62
C GLY A 154 -14.47 12.29 9.03
N VAL A 155 -13.54 13.24 9.16
CA VAL A 155 -12.15 13.02 8.72
C VAL A 155 -11.47 11.95 9.59
N ASP A 156 -11.71 12.01 10.90
CA ASP A 156 -11.32 11.00 11.88
C ASP A 156 -11.75 9.58 11.48
N LYS A 157 -12.98 9.43 10.97
CA LYS A 157 -13.50 8.16 10.47
C LYS A 157 -12.64 7.58 9.34
N LEU A 158 -12.17 8.43 8.43
CA LEU A 158 -11.26 7.99 7.35
C LEU A 158 -9.84 7.76 7.86
N THR A 159 -9.38 8.49 8.88
CA THR A 159 -8.11 8.23 9.55
C THR A 159 -8.11 6.83 10.18
N HIS A 160 -9.17 6.46 10.91
CA HIS A 160 -9.34 5.11 11.47
C HIS A 160 -9.30 4.01 10.39
N ALA A 161 -10.02 4.21 9.29
CA ALA A 161 -9.96 3.28 8.16
C ALA A 161 -8.56 3.20 7.53
N PHE A 162 -7.91 4.35 7.30
CA PHE A 162 -6.60 4.39 6.64
C PHE A 162 -5.50 3.79 7.51
N ASP A 163 -5.46 4.13 8.80
CA ASP A 163 -4.49 3.60 9.76
C ASP A 163 -4.61 2.07 9.89
N THR A 164 -5.84 1.57 9.99
CA THR A 164 -6.07 0.12 10.05
C THR A 164 -5.71 -0.57 8.74
N TYR A 165 -6.05 0.05 7.60
CA TYR A 165 -5.66 -0.43 6.27
C TYR A 165 -4.14 -0.52 6.12
N LEU A 166 -3.41 0.54 6.49
CA LEU A 166 -1.95 0.59 6.39
C LEU A 166 -1.27 -0.45 7.30
N LEU A 167 -1.77 -0.59 8.53
CA LEU A 167 -1.30 -1.62 9.46
C LEU A 167 -1.56 -3.04 8.91
N ALA A 168 -2.73 -3.27 8.33
CA ALA A 168 -3.07 -4.55 7.69
C ALA A 168 -2.18 -4.85 6.48
N GLU A 169 -1.90 -3.87 5.61
CA GLU A 169 -0.98 -4.04 4.47
C GLU A 169 0.45 -4.33 4.92
N PHE A 170 0.91 -3.66 5.97
CA PHE A 170 2.22 -3.93 6.56
C PHE A 170 2.30 -5.37 7.10
N LEU A 171 1.35 -5.76 7.97
CA LEU A 171 1.32 -7.10 8.56
C LEU A 171 1.16 -8.17 7.47
N HIS A 172 0.31 -7.92 6.47
CA HIS A 172 0.13 -8.83 5.34
C HIS A 172 1.43 -9.02 4.59
N SER A 173 2.15 -7.95 4.22
CA SER A 173 3.44 -8.05 3.55
C SER A 173 4.46 -8.89 4.33
N ARG A 174 4.41 -8.88 5.67
CA ARG A 174 5.28 -9.69 6.52
C ARG A 174 4.82 -11.14 6.61
N ILE A 175 3.53 -11.38 6.86
CA ILE A 175 2.95 -12.72 6.96
C ILE A 175 3.12 -13.43 5.62
N HIS A 176 2.67 -12.83 4.51
CA HIS A 176 2.74 -13.38 3.16
C HIS A 176 4.14 -13.88 2.81
N ARG A 177 5.18 -13.09 3.10
CA ARG A 177 6.58 -13.50 2.84
C ARG A 177 7.09 -14.60 3.77
N ARG A 178 6.66 -14.61 5.04
CA ARG A 178 7.14 -15.59 6.04
C ARG A 178 6.34 -16.90 6.04
N SER A 179 5.11 -16.86 5.53
CA SER A 179 4.21 -17.99 5.40
C SER A 179 4.29 -18.66 4.03
N ASN A 180 5.12 -18.13 3.11
CA ASN A 180 5.16 -18.51 1.69
C ASN A 180 3.78 -18.40 1.04
N ALA A 181 3.18 -17.21 1.10
CA ALA A 181 1.88 -16.87 0.50
C ALA A 181 0.76 -17.84 0.91
N SER A 182 0.77 -18.31 2.16
CA SER A 182 -0.26 -19.25 2.63
C SER A 182 -1.65 -18.61 2.60
N GLU A 183 -2.62 -19.30 1.99
CA GLU A 183 -4.01 -18.85 1.92
C GLU A 183 -4.53 -18.38 3.29
N GLY A 184 -5.17 -17.20 3.29
CA GLY A 184 -5.74 -16.58 4.49
C GLY A 184 -4.79 -15.64 5.23
N ASP A 185 -3.55 -15.45 4.77
CA ASP A 185 -2.59 -14.49 5.34
C ASP A 185 -3.11 -13.04 5.38
N ALA A 186 -3.81 -12.58 4.34
CA ALA A 186 -4.43 -11.25 4.27
C ALA A 186 -5.53 -11.10 5.32
N LEU A 187 -6.33 -12.15 5.54
CA LEU A 187 -7.35 -12.17 6.58
C LEU A 187 -6.72 -12.16 7.98
N THR A 188 -5.66 -12.94 8.20
CA THR A 188 -4.94 -12.94 9.48
C THR A 188 -4.33 -11.57 9.77
N ALA A 189 -3.72 -10.92 8.77
CA ALA A 189 -3.19 -9.57 8.90
C ALA A 189 -4.29 -8.55 9.27
N ALA A 190 -5.43 -8.61 8.58
CA ALA A 190 -6.58 -7.76 8.83
C ALA A 190 -7.17 -7.95 10.24
N MET A 191 -7.26 -9.19 10.72
CA MET A 191 -7.72 -9.48 12.09
C MET A 191 -6.76 -8.95 13.14
N LEU A 192 -5.45 -9.11 12.95
CA LEU A 192 -4.43 -8.56 13.86
C LEU A 192 -4.47 -7.03 13.90
N ALA A 193 -4.52 -6.38 12.72
CA ALA A 193 -4.62 -4.93 12.62
C ALA A 193 -5.90 -4.40 13.29
N SER A 194 -7.04 -5.03 13.02
CA SER A 194 -8.32 -4.67 13.64
C SER A 194 -8.26 -4.82 15.16
N GLY A 195 -7.69 -5.92 15.67
CA GLY A 195 -7.54 -6.14 17.12
C GLY A 195 -6.68 -5.08 17.80
N LEU A 196 -5.57 -4.68 17.17
CA LEU A 196 -4.72 -3.61 17.67
C LEU A 196 -5.44 -2.25 17.67
N MET A 197 -6.20 -1.95 16.63
CA MET A 197 -6.94 -0.69 16.52
C MET A 197 -8.14 -0.63 17.46
N ILE A 198 -8.84 -1.75 17.67
CA ILE A 198 -9.90 -1.87 18.69
C ILE A 198 -9.30 -1.71 20.11
N PHE A 199 -8.11 -2.25 20.36
CA PHE A 199 -7.40 -2.04 21.62
C PHE A 199 -7.07 -0.55 21.84
N ASN A 200 -6.63 0.16 20.79
CA ASN A 200 -6.41 1.59 20.86
C ASN A 200 -7.71 2.35 21.16
N GLU A 201 -8.81 2.03 20.47
CA GLU A 201 -10.14 2.62 20.67
C GLU A 201 -10.68 2.39 22.10
N PHE A 202 -10.37 1.24 22.70
CA PHE A 202 -10.76 0.96 24.10
C PHE A 202 -10.17 2.00 25.07
N SER A 203 -9.02 2.60 24.72
CA SER A 203 -8.41 3.66 25.53
C SER A 203 -9.08 5.03 25.37
N ASP A 204 -9.81 5.28 24.28
CA ASP A 204 -10.60 6.51 24.14
C ASP A 204 -11.83 6.49 25.06
N GLY A 205 -12.31 5.30 25.48
CA GLY A 205 -13.44 5.13 26.40
C GLY A 205 -13.26 5.74 27.79
N ILE A 206 -12.03 6.05 28.21
CA ILE A 206 -11.71 6.64 29.52
C ILE A 206 -11.37 8.13 29.45
N GLU A 207 -11.41 8.76 28.27
CA GLU A 207 -11.13 10.17 28.08
C GLU A 207 -12.39 11.03 28.25
N PRO A 208 -12.37 12.15 29.01
CA PRO A 208 -13.55 13.01 29.22
C PRO A 208 -14.16 13.59 27.94
N ASP A 209 -13.31 13.95 26.98
CA ASP A 209 -13.70 14.62 25.74
C ASP A 209 -13.82 13.65 24.54
N SER A 210 -13.56 12.36 24.74
CA SER A 210 -13.67 11.28 23.74
C SER A 210 -14.60 10.19 24.29
N GLY A 211 -14.64 9.01 23.68
CA GLY A 211 -15.31 7.83 24.22
C GLY A 211 -15.17 6.67 23.25
N TRP A 212 -15.55 5.46 23.64
CA TRP A 212 -15.49 4.31 22.73
C TRP A 212 -16.59 4.43 21.67
N SER A 213 -16.19 4.45 20.41
CA SER A 213 -17.03 4.76 19.27
C SER A 213 -17.25 3.56 18.36
N VAL A 214 -18.51 3.15 18.17
CA VAL A 214 -18.85 2.07 17.24
C VAL A 214 -18.54 2.47 15.80
N GLN A 215 -18.67 3.76 15.47
CA GLN A 215 -18.34 4.31 14.16
C GLN A 215 -16.85 4.15 13.84
N ASP A 216 -15.96 4.38 14.80
CA ASP A 216 -14.52 4.19 14.59
C ASP A 216 -14.14 2.72 14.48
N VAL A 217 -14.74 1.86 15.31
CA VAL A 217 -14.59 0.40 15.15
C VAL A 217 -15.06 -0.05 13.75
N ALA A 218 -16.20 0.44 13.28
CA ALA A 218 -16.71 0.11 11.96
C ALA A 218 -15.75 0.56 10.84
N MET A 219 -15.15 1.76 10.97
CA MET A 219 -14.19 2.26 9.99
C MET A 219 -12.85 1.53 10.04
N ASN A 220 -12.37 1.16 11.23
CA ASN A 220 -11.20 0.29 11.37
C ASN A 220 -11.43 -1.03 10.59
N LEU A 221 -12.59 -1.67 10.80
CA LEU A 221 -12.96 -2.89 10.08
C LEU A 221 -13.10 -2.67 8.57
N ALA A 222 -13.64 -1.54 8.14
CA ALA A 222 -13.74 -1.19 6.71
C ALA A 222 -12.35 -1.07 6.05
N GLY A 223 -11.40 -0.41 6.72
CA GLY A 223 -10.01 -0.31 6.27
C GLY A 223 -9.31 -1.67 6.18
N ALA A 224 -9.43 -2.48 7.23
CA ALA A 224 -8.93 -3.86 7.23
C ALA A 224 -9.56 -4.71 6.12
N GLY A 225 -10.87 -4.60 5.92
CA GLY A 225 -11.60 -5.28 4.85
C GLY A 225 -11.12 -4.87 3.47
N PHE A 226 -10.85 -3.58 3.25
CA PHE A 226 -10.26 -3.11 2.00
C PHE A 226 -8.86 -3.71 1.75
N SER A 227 -8.03 -3.83 2.79
CA SER A 227 -6.74 -4.56 2.71
C SER A 227 -6.97 -6.01 2.28
N VAL A 228 -7.94 -6.72 2.87
CA VAL A 228 -8.24 -8.11 2.46
C VAL A 228 -8.57 -8.17 0.98
N LEU A 229 -9.55 -7.36 0.53
CA LEU A 229 -9.95 -7.34 -0.88
C LEU A 229 -8.77 -7.09 -1.81
N ARG A 230 -7.95 -6.10 -1.49
CA ARG A 230 -6.79 -5.71 -2.30
C ARG A 230 -5.75 -6.81 -2.45
N ASN A 231 -5.61 -7.66 -1.44
CA ASN A 231 -4.60 -8.72 -1.40
C ASN A 231 -5.14 -10.12 -1.73
N THR A 232 -6.45 -10.29 -1.92
CA THR A 232 -7.06 -11.58 -2.30
C THR A 232 -7.70 -11.57 -3.68
N VAL A 233 -8.02 -10.40 -4.24
CA VAL A 233 -8.58 -10.28 -5.59
C VAL A 233 -7.46 -10.09 -6.61
N PRO A 234 -7.29 -11.00 -7.59
CA PRO A 234 -6.24 -10.92 -8.59
C PRO A 234 -6.21 -9.59 -9.36
N GLY A 235 -5.05 -8.95 -9.35
CA GLY A 235 -4.84 -7.70 -10.09
C GLY A 235 -5.47 -6.46 -9.44
N LEU A 236 -6.06 -6.56 -8.24
CA LEU A 236 -6.69 -5.41 -7.58
C LEU A 236 -5.64 -4.49 -6.93
N LYS A 237 -4.62 -5.04 -6.27
CA LYS A 237 -3.53 -4.27 -5.65
C LYS A 237 -2.82 -3.32 -6.62
N GLU A 238 -2.62 -3.77 -7.84
CA GLU A 238 -1.95 -3.04 -8.91
C GLU A 238 -2.82 -1.89 -9.42
N LYS A 239 -4.15 -2.05 -9.40
CA LYS A 239 -5.11 -1.11 -9.99
C LYS A 239 -5.69 -0.10 -9.03
N VAL A 240 -5.77 -0.42 -7.73
CA VAL A 240 -6.37 0.50 -6.74
C VAL A 240 -5.48 0.73 -5.54
N SER A 241 -5.62 1.92 -4.96
CA SER A 241 -4.96 2.32 -3.72
C SER A 241 -5.88 3.22 -2.92
N PHE A 242 -5.84 3.08 -1.59
CA PHE A 242 -6.40 4.06 -0.66
C PHE A 242 -5.23 4.89 -0.13
N LYS A 243 -5.25 6.19 -0.36
CA LYS A 243 -4.13 7.09 -0.09
C LYS A 243 -4.52 8.23 0.84
N ILE A 244 -3.52 8.74 1.54
CA ILE A 244 -3.57 9.99 2.27
C ILE A 244 -2.68 11.05 1.59
N GLU A 245 -3.12 12.30 1.61
CA GLU A 245 -2.29 13.47 1.35
C GLU A 245 -2.32 14.36 2.58
N ILE A 246 -1.15 14.82 3.03
CA ILE A 246 -1.01 15.76 4.14
C ILE A 246 -0.61 17.11 3.57
N VAL A 247 -1.55 18.06 3.56
CA VAL A 247 -1.27 19.41 3.06
C VAL A 247 -0.89 20.35 4.19
N PRO A 248 0.24 21.06 4.07
CA PRO A 248 0.66 22.05 5.06
C PRO A 248 -0.42 23.10 5.35
N ASN A 249 -0.54 23.53 6.61
CA ASN A 249 -1.42 24.62 7.03
C ASN A 249 -0.56 25.76 7.61
N GLY A 250 -1.03 26.45 8.66
CA GLY A 250 -0.21 27.41 9.41
C GLY A 250 1.08 26.81 10.00
N HIS A 251 1.17 25.48 10.05
CA HIS A 251 2.36 24.71 10.36
C HIS A 251 2.68 23.75 9.20
N ILE A 252 3.96 23.39 9.04
CA ILE A 252 4.37 22.36 8.06
C ILE A 252 3.64 21.04 8.35
N TYR A 253 3.49 20.71 9.64
CA TYR A 253 2.78 19.53 10.11
C TYR A 253 2.21 19.77 11.52
N SER A 254 1.00 19.30 11.77
CA SER A 254 0.34 19.32 13.08
C SER A 254 0.29 17.89 13.64
N TYR A 255 0.72 17.70 14.88
CA TYR A 255 0.88 16.36 15.48
C TYR A 255 -0.38 15.82 16.16
N GLU A 256 -1.30 16.68 16.59
CA GLU A 256 -2.47 16.28 17.36
C GLU A 256 -3.67 17.21 17.10
N GLY A 257 -4.88 16.72 17.42
CA GLY A 257 -6.11 17.50 17.45
C GLY A 257 -6.64 17.90 16.06
N LYS A 258 -7.59 18.84 16.05
CA LYS A 258 -8.28 19.29 14.82
C LYS A 258 -7.37 19.85 13.73
N PRO A 259 -6.29 20.60 14.05
CA PRO A 259 -5.35 21.08 13.02
C PRO A 259 -4.66 19.95 12.26
N HIS A 260 -4.44 18.79 12.89
CA HIS A 260 -3.91 17.61 12.21
C HIS A 260 -4.91 17.06 11.18
N TYR A 261 -6.18 16.91 11.56
CA TYR A 261 -7.23 16.45 10.65
C TYR A 261 -7.48 17.41 9.47
N GLU A 262 -7.37 18.72 9.68
CA GLU A 262 -7.53 19.71 8.61
C GLU A 262 -6.49 19.55 7.48
N GLN A 263 -5.32 19.00 7.78
CA GLN A 263 -4.28 18.74 6.79
C GLN A 263 -4.54 17.48 5.96
N GLN A 264 -5.41 16.58 6.44
CA GLN A 264 -5.59 15.27 5.85
C GLN A 264 -6.62 15.30 4.72
N ARG A 265 -6.23 14.67 3.61
CA ARG A 265 -7.14 14.38 2.50
C ARG A 265 -7.01 12.91 2.19
N PHE A 266 -8.15 12.23 2.10
CA PHE A 266 -8.20 10.80 1.84
C PHE A 266 -8.74 10.56 0.45
N MET A 267 -8.18 9.61 -0.29
CA MET A 267 -8.60 9.31 -1.65
C MET A 267 -8.47 7.84 -2.01
N PHE A 268 -9.48 7.32 -2.69
CA PHE A 268 -9.39 6.09 -3.46
C PHE A 268 -8.96 6.44 -4.88
N SER A 269 -7.90 5.77 -5.33
CA SER A 269 -7.30 6.01 -6.64
C SER A 269 -7.37 4.76 -7.50
N ILE A 270 -7.81 4.93 -8.74
CA ILE A 270 -7.63 3.95 -9.82
C ILE A 270 -6.35 4.32 -10.56
N LYS A 271 -5.35 3.46 -10.45
CA LYS A 271 -3.99 3.68 -10.93
C LYS A 271 -3.87 3.24 -12.38
N GLY A 272 -3.49 4.15 -13.27
CA GLY A 272 -3.23 3.83 -14.67
C GLY A 272 -2.14 2.77 -14.83
N ALA A 273 -1.09 2.80 -14.00
CA ALA A 273 0.00 1.83 -13.98
C ALA A 273 -0.46 0.37 -13.76
N GLY A 274 -1.62 0.17 -13.14
CA GLY A 274 -2.17 -1.17 -12.88
C GLY A 274 -2.76 -1.88 -14.11
N PHE A 275 -2.87 -1.20 -15.25
CA PHE A 275 -3.50 -1.74 -16.45
C PHE A 275 -2.47 -1.98 -17.55
N LYS A 276 -2.31 -3.25 -17.98
CA LYS A 276 -1.41 -3.64 -19.07
C LYS A 276 -1.58 -2.80 -20.35
N ARG A 277 -2.81 -2.37 -20.66
CA ARG A 277 -3.13 -1.52 -21.82
C ARG A 277 -2.45 -0.15 -21.78
N PHE A 278 -2.11 0.36 -20.59
CA PHE A 278 -1.50 1.68 -20.42
C PHE A 278 0.02 1.65 -20.26
N ASN A 279 0.66 0.47 -20.28
CA ASN A 279 2.11 0.33 -20.09
C ASN A 279 2.94 1.19 -21.06
N HIS A 280 2.47 1.39 -22.30
CA HIS A 280 3.13 2.21 -23.33
C HIS A 280 2.43 3.57 -23.55
N SER A 281 1.58 4.00 -22.62
CA SER A 281 0.82 5.24 -22.69
C SER A 281 1.16 6.15 -21.51
N PRO A 282 1.14 7.49 -21.67
CA PRO A 282 1.26 8.42 -20.55
C PRO A 282 0.22 8.20 -19.45
N LEU A 283 -0.90 7.54 -19.76
CA LEU A 283 -1.95 7.20 -18.78
C LEU A 283 -1.43 6.34 -17.61
N ARG A 284 -0.32 5.61 -17.75
CA ARG A 284 0.28 4.86 -16.62
C ARG A 284 0.69 5.76 -15.46
N PHE A 285 1.01 7.02 -15.74
CA PHE A 285 1.45 7.99 -14.74
C PHE A 285 0.30 8.75 -14.09
N LEU A 286 -0.95 8.42 -14.42
CA LEU A 286 -2.14 9.10 -13.91
C LEU A 286 -2.96 8.18 -13.02
N ASP A 287 -3.46 8.76 -11.94
CA ASP A 287 -4.39 8.15 -11.01
C ASP A 287 -5.72 8.91 -11.07
N LEU A 288 -6.82 8.21 -11.35
CA LEU A 288 -8.17 8.78 -11.23
C LEU A 288 -8.61 8.67 -9.78
N GLN A 289 -9.03 9.78 -9.17
CA GLN A 289 -9.27 9.89 -7.73
C GLN A 289 -10.71 10.23 -7.41
N VAL A 290 -11.22 9.60 -6.35
CA VAL A 290 -12.38 10.07 -5.58
C VAL A 290 -11.97 10.16 -4.12
N GLY A 291 -12.34 11.23 -3.44
CA GLY A 291 -11.86 11.43 -2.08
C GLY A 291 -12.68 12.39 -1.25
N TYR A 292 -12.19 12.60 -0.03
CA TYR A 292 -12.83 13.41 0.99
C TYR A 292 -11.80 14.18 1.81
N TYR A 293 -12.15 15.42 2.14
CA TYR A 293 -11.53 16.19 3.22
C TYR A 293 -12.54 17.19 3.80
N ALA A 294 -12.18 17.83 4.92
CA ALA A 294 -12.99 18.87 5.54
C ALA A 294 -12.15 20.13 5.80
N SER A 295 -12.80 21.28 5.91
CA SER A 295 -12.17 22.54 6.33
C SER A 295 -13.13 23.36 7.20
N ASP A 296 -12.60 24.42 7.82
CA ASP A 296 -13.38 25.39 8.60
C ASP A 296 -14.11 24.74 9.81
N PHE A 297 -13.50 23.72 10.43
CA PHE A 297 -14.09 22.98 11.55
C PHE A 297 -13.30 23.06 12.85
N LEU A 298 -12.27 23.93 12.90
CA LEU A 298 -11.51 24.17 14.12
C LEU A 298 -12.42 24.81 15.18
N ASN A 299 -12.05 24.67 16.46
CA ASN A 299 -12.86 25.23 17.55
C ASN A 299 -13.03 26.75 17.40
N LYS A 300 -11.95 27.47 17.04
CA LYS A 300 -11.98 28.91 16.73
C LYS A 300 -12.92 29.27 15.56
N ASP A 301 -13.06 28.39 14.57
CA ASP A 301 -13.91 28.66 13.40
C ASP A 301 -15.37 28.55 13.81
N ARG A 302 -15.70 27.52 14.60
CA ARG A 302 -17.03 27.33 15.20
C ARG A 302 -17.40 28.45 16.14
N GLU A 303 -16.48 28.89 17.00
CA GLU A 303 -16.65 30.04 17.89
C GLU A 303 -16.88 31.35 17.11
N ALA A 304 -16.25 31.49 15.94
CA ALA A 304 -16.47 32.60 15.03
C ALA A 304 -17.74 32.48 14.17
N GLY A 305 -18.54 31.42 14.35
CA GLY A 305 -19.77 31.17 13.58
C GLY A 305 -19.51 30.77 12.11
N ILE A 306 -18.29 30.34 11.77
CA ILE A 306 -17.95 29.86 10.44
C ILE A 306 -18.52 28.45 10.27
N GLU A 307 -19.24 28.22 9.17
CA GLU A 307 -19.83 26.93 8.89
C GLU A 307 -18.78 25.95 8.34
N PRO A 308 -18.64 24.74 8.94
CA PRO A 308 -17.76 23.70 8.43
C PRO A 308 -18.08 23.27 7.00
N LYS A 309 -17.03 22.94 6.24
CA LYS A 309 -17.14 22.50 4.85
C LYS A 309 -16.72 21.05 4.69
N ARG A 310 -17.46 20.36 3.82
CA ARG A 310 -17.22 18.99 3.37
C ARG A 310 -16.83 19.02 1.91
N HIS A 311 -15.71 18.39 1.59
CA HIS A 311 -15.16 18.37 0.25
C HIS A 311 -15.11 16.93 -0.23
N VAL A 312 -16.23 16.43 -0.77
CA VAL A 312 -16.19 15.23 -1.60
C VAL A 312 -15.65 15.67 -2.96
N PHE A 313 -14.60 15.03 -3.45
CA PHE A 313 -13.96 15.44 -4.69
C PHE A 313 -13.77 14.29 -5.67
N VAL A 314 -13.69 14.67 -6.94
CA VAL A 314 -13.12 13.85 -8.00
C VAL A 314 -11.87 14.55 -8.54
N GLY A 315 -10.89 13.80 -8.99
CA GLY A 315 -9.64 14.39 -9.46
C GLY A 315 -8.77 13.47 -10.28
N VAL A 316 -7.70 14.04 -10.81
CA VAL A 316 -6.62 13.32 -11.49
C VAL A 316 -5.32 13.67 -10.79
N GLY A 317 -4.61 12.65 -10.31
CA GLY A 317 -3.30 12.79 -9.69
C GLY A 317 -2.18 12.18 -10.51
N LEU A 318 -0.97 12.62 -10.24
CA LEU A 318 0.24 11.98 -10.73
C LEU A 318 0.58 10.78 -9.86
N ASN A 319 0.83 9.65 -10.51
CA ASN A 319 1.44 8.49 -9.91
C ASN A 319 2.96 8.72 -9.82
N VAL A 320 3.38 9.45 -8.80
CA VAL A 320 4.79 9.82 -8.59
C VAL A 320 5.67 8.58 -8.41
N GLY A 321 5.13 7.52 -7.79
CA GLY A 321 5.82 6.25 -7.64
C GLY A 321 6.21 5.66 -8.99
N GLU A 322 5.26 5.52 -9.90
CA GLU A 322 5.51 5.05 -11.27
C GLU A 322 6.44 5.99 -12.04
N LEU A 323 6.24 7.30 -11.91
CA LEU A 323 7.04 8.31 -12.61
C LEU A 323 8.53 8.25 -12.25
N LEU A 324 8.85 8.10 -10.96
CA LEU A 324 10.24 8.14 -10.47
C LEU A 324 10.88 6.76 -10.35
N PHE A 325 10.09 5.72 -10.08
CA PHE A 325 10.60 4.42 -9.63
C PHE A 325 10.07 3.23 -10.43
N GLY A 326 9.12 3.40 -11.35
CA GLY A 326 8.48 2.30 -12.08
C GLY A 326 9.44 1.43 -12.92
N ASN A 327 10.57 2.00 -13.36
CA ASN A 327 11.59 1.28 -14.14
C ASN A 327 12.82 0.85 -13.31
N SER A 328 12.81 1.06 -11.98
CA SER A 328 13.98 0.78 -11.14
C SER A 328 13.83 -0.56 -10.42
N GLU A 329 14.86 -1.39 -10.52
CA GLU A 329 14.92 -2.68 -9.82
C GLU A 329 15.55 -2.61 -8.43
N SER A 330 16.05 -1.44 -8.03
CA SER A 330 16.74 -1.27 -6.74
C SER A 330 15.77 -1.46 -5.55
N GLY A 331 16.28 -2.03 -4.45
CA GLY A 331 15.47 -2.24 -3.25
C GLY A 331 14.92 -0.93 -2.66
N PHE A 332 15.72 0.14 -2.70
CA PHE A 332 15.27 1.47 -2.28
C PHE A 332 14.12 1.98 -3.15
N ALA A 333 14.23 1.88 -4.48
CA ALA A 333 13.17 2.33 -5.37
C ALA A 333 11.86 1.54 -5.19
N LYS A 334 11.95 0.21 -4.98
CA LYS A 334 10.78 -0.62 -4.66
C LYS A 334 10.11 -0.20 -3.35
N ALA A 335 10.90 0.13 -2.33
CA ALA A 335 10.39 0.63 -1.05
C ALA A 335 9.74 2.01 -1.21
N ALA A 336 10.39 2.93 -1.94
CA ALA A 336 9.87 4.27 -2.21
C ALA A 336 8.57 4.23 -3.04
N TYR A 337 8.53 3.39 -4.09
CA TYR A 337 7.33 3.11 -4.87
C TYR A 337 6.21 2.60 -3.95
N SER A 338 6.51 1.63 -3.09
CA SER A 338 5.52 1.08 -2.16
C SER A 338 5.01 2.12 -1.17
N ALA A 339 5.83 3.07 -0.72
CA ALA A 339 5.38 4.14 0.17
C ALA A 339 4.45 5.14 -0.55
N LEU A 340 4.79 5.52 -1.78
CA LEU A 340 4.00 6.41 -2.64
C LEU A 340 2.69 5.77 -3.14
N ASP A 341 2.52 4.47 -2.93
CA ASP A 341 1.26 3.76 -3.16
C ASP A 341 0.23 4.05 -2.06
N TYR A 342 0.66 4.54 -0.89
CA TYR A 342 -0.18 4.94 0.25
C TYR A 342 -0.21 6.45 0.48
N VAL A 343 0.80 7.18 0.00
CA VAL A 343 0.93 8.63 0.18
C VAL A 343 0.86 9.34 -1.17
N GLN A 344 -0.07 10.27 -1.29
CA GLN A 344 -0.08 11.25 -2.37
C GLN A 344 0.75 12.46 -1.94
N LEU A 345 1.69 12.88 -2.80
CA LEU A 345 2.47 14.08 -2.51
C LEU A 345 1.62 15.34 -2.69
N PRO A 346 1.73 16.34 -1.79
CA PRO A 346 1.07 17.62 -1.95
C PRO A 346 1.26 18.24 -3.33
N TYR A 347 0.18 18.79 -3.89
CA TYR A 347 0.19 19.54 -5.15
C TYR A 347 0.51 18.70 -6.41
N THR A 348 0.38 17.38 -6.32
CA THR A 348 0.56 16.47 -7.47
C THR A 348 -0.77 15.95 -8.02
N SER A 349 -1.89 16.57 -7.63
CA SER A 349 -3.23 16.29 -8.14
C SER A 349 -3.98 17.55 -8.50
N ILE A 350 -4.98 17.41 -9.36
CA ILE A 350 -5.98 18.44 -9.65
C ILE A 350 -7.35 17.85 -9.33
N ARG A 351 -8.19 18.63 -8.65
CA ARG A 351 -9.45 18.18 -8.05
C ARG A 351 -10.56 19.19 -8.24
N TYR A 352 -11.78 18.67 -8.33
CA TYR A 352 -13.02 19.41 -8.28
C TYR A 352 -13.90 18.85 -7.17
N ASP A 353 -14.36 19.70 -6.25
CA ASP A 353 -15.11 19.28 -5.07
C ASP A 353 -16.57 19.75 -5.05
N THR A 354 -17.34 19.21 -4.10
CA THR A 354 -18.75 19.53 -3.87
C THR A 354 -19.05 20.97 -3.48
N THR A 355 -18.03 21.77 -3.16
CA THR A 355 -18.18 23.22 -2.90
C THR A 355 -17.99 24.06 -4.15
N GLY A 356 -17.74 23.42 -5.31
CA GLY A 356 -17.46 24.09 -6.58
C GLY A 356 -16.02 24.57 -6.71
N ARG A 357 -15.13 24.16 -5.79
CA ARG A 357 -13.72 24.55 -5.82
C ARG A 357 -12.96 23.65 -6.78
N PHE A 358 -12.17 24.29 -7.65
CA PHE A 358 -11.16 23.65 -8.46
C PHE A 358 -9.78 23.98 -7.88
N GLY A 359 -8.93 22.98 -7.67
CA GLY A 359 -7.63 23.19 -7.02
C GLY A 359 -6.76 21.95 -6.99
N THR A 360 -5.68 22.03 -6.20
CA THR A 360 -4.68 20.98 -6.04
C THR A 360 -4.84 20.16 -4.78
#